data_AF-A0A932Q2P9-F1
#
_entry.id   AF-A0A932Q2P9-F1
#
_cell.length_a   1.000
_cell.length_b   1.000
_cell.length_c   1.000
_cell.angle_alpha   90.00
_cell.angle_beta   90.00
_cell.angle_gamma   90.00
#
_symmetry.space_group_name_H-M   'P 1'
#
loop_
_entity.id
_entity.type
_entity.pdbx_description
1 polymer ?
#
loop_
_entity_poly.entity_id
_entity_poly.type
_entity_poly.pdbx_seq_one_letter_code
_entity_poly.pdbx_strand_id
1 'polypeptide(L)' 'TYSGAAMIGATAVLDVAKPGDRILMCSFGSGAGSDAFSFVVTEEIEERKNRAPKTAWYVSRREVIDYATYARYRGKLVMN' A
#
# COMPACT_ATOMS: atom_id res chain seq x y z
N THR A 1 0.65 3.86 -7.10
CA THR A 1 0.55 4.91 -6.05
C THR A 1 1.94 5.43 -5.79
N TYR A 2 2.15 6.75 -5.72
CA TYR A 2 3.47 7.38 -5.56
C TYR A 2 3.87 7.37 -4.08
N SER A 3 3.65 8.48 -3.36
CA SER A 3 4.01 8.61 -1.94
C SER A 3 3.33 7.57 -1.03
N GLY A 4 2.22 6.98 -1.47
CA GLY A 4 1.55 5.89 -0.76
C GLY A 4 2.18 4.50 -0.95
N ALA A 5 3.19 4.33 -1.82
CA ALA A 5 3.75 3.01 -2.13
C ALA A 5 4.34 2.31 -0.90
N ALA A 6 5.25 3.00 -0.19
CA ALA A 6 5.90 2.46 1.01
C ALA A 6 4.87 2.13 2.09
N MET A 7 3.90 3.02 2.32
CA MET A 7 2.85 2.82 3.32
C MET A 7 1.94 1.62 3.00
N ILE A 8 1.51 1.45 1.75
CA ILE A 8 0.69 0.29 1.35
C ILE A 8 1.50 -1.01 1.47
N GLY A 9 2.79 -0.98 1.15
CA GLY A 9 3.67 -2.12 1.40
C GLY A 9 3.76 -2.46 2.89
N ALA A 10 3.92 -1.45 3.75
CA ALA A 10 3.98 -1.64 5.19
C ALA A 10 2.68 -2.23 5.76
N THR A 11 1.50 -1.82 5.30
CA THR A 11 0.24 -2.42 5.77
C THR A 11 0.14 -3.89 5.38
N ALA A 12 0.58 -4.27 4.18
CA ALA A 12 0.61 -5.67 3.75
C ALA A 12 1.56 -6.53 4.58
N VAL A 13 2.68 -5.97 5.06
CA VAL A 13 3.58 -6.65 6.00
C VAL A 13 2.92 -6.78 7.37
N LEU A 14 2.34 -5.70 7.90
CA LEU A 14 1.64 -5.71 9.20
C LEU A 14 0.43 -6.67 9.24
N ASP A 15 -0.21 -6.91 8.10
CA ASP A 15 -1.33 -7.84 7.96
C ASP A 15 -0.97 -9.28 8.34
N VAL A 16 0.30 -9.67 8.17
CA VAL A 16 0.83 -11.03 8.40
C VAL A 16 1.93 -11.10 9.46
N ALA A 17 2.33 -9.95 10.02
CA ALA A 17 3.36 -9.87 11.04
C ALA A 17 2.96 -10.55 12.36
N LYS A 18 3.98 -10.96 13.11
CA LYS A 18 3.87 -11.58 14.44
C LYS A 18 4.58 -10.71 15.48
N PRO A 19 4.19 -10.81 16.76
CA PRO A 19 4.91 -10.14 17.83
C PRO A 19 6.41 -10.47 17.82
N GLY A 20 7.24 -9.46 18.03
CA GLY A 20 8.70 -9.55 17.99
C GLY A 20 9.33 -9.41 16.61
N ASP A 21 8.56 -9.48 15.51
CA ASP A 21 9.09 -9.24 14.17
C ASP A 21 9.72 -7.84 14.07
N ARG A 22 10.85 -7.75 13.34
CA ARG A 22 11.52 -6.48 13.04
C ARG A 22 11.30 -6.10 11.60
N ILE A 23 10.76 -4.90 11.37
CA ILE A 23 10.39 -4.42 10.04
C ILE A 23 11.17 -3.15 9.73
N LEU A 24 11.86 -3.13 8.59
CA LEU A 24 12.43 -1.92 8.01
C LEU A 24 11.57 -1.46 6.84
N MET A 25 11.05 -0.24 6.91
CA MET A 25 10.39 0.43 5.79
C MET A 25 11.28 1.58 5.32
N CYS A 26 11.61 1.60 4.02
CA CYS A 26 12.39 2.65 3.41
C CYS A 26 11.63 3.20 2.19
N SER A 27 11.46 4.52 2.13
CA SER A 27 10.74 5.20 1.06
C SER A 27 11.70 5.86 0.06
N PHE A 28 11.20 6.32 -1.08
CA PHE A 28 11.99 7.11 -2.01
C PHE A 28 11.14 8.17 -2.70
N GLY A 29 11.70 9.38 -2.81
CA GLY A 29 11.15 10.49 -3.58
C GLY A 29 12.17 11.03 -4.57
N SER A 30 11.75 11.21 -5.83
CA SER A 30 12.58 11.80 -6.89
C SER A 30 12.91 13.27 -6.62
N GLY A 31 14.09 13.73 -7.04
CA GLY A 31 14.67 15.04 -6.70
C GLY A 31 15.95 14.80 -5.92
N ALA A 32 15.79 14.42 -4.64
CA ALA A 32 16.23 13.14 -4.07
C ALA A 32 15.88 13.11 -2.57
N GLY A 33 15.41 11.98 -2.06
CA GLY A 33 15.14 11.83 -0.64
C GLY A 33 14.61 10.45 -0.28
N SER A 34 14.84 10.06 0.97
CA SER A 34 14.41 8.77 1.52
C SER A 34 14.23 8.89 3.01
N ASP A 35 13.08 8.43 3.50
CA ASP A 35 12.83 8.24 4.93
C ASP A 35 12.84 6.75 5.27
N ALA A 36 13.54 6.39 6.33
CA ALA A 36 13.66 5.02 6.82
C ALA A 36 13.14 4.88 8.26
N PHE A 37 12.34 3.85 8.50
CA PHE A 37 11.73 3.55 9.79
C PHE A 37 11.99 2.10 10.17
N SER A 38 12.44 1.87 11.41
CA SER A 38 12.62 0.54 11.99
C SER A 38 11.56 0.31 13.06
N PHE A 39 10.74 -0.71 12.88
CA PHE A 39 9.69 -1.10 13.83
C PHE A 39 10.03 -2.43 14.49
N VAL A 40 9.60 -2.56 15.74
CA VAL A 40 9.48 -3.84 16.43
C VAL A 40 7.99 -4.06 16.66
N VAL A 41 7.47 -5.17 16.15
CA VAL A 41 6.05 -5.50 16.24
C VAL A 41 5.73 -5.92 17.67
N THR A 42 4.66 -5.36 18.22
CA THR A 42 4.23 -5.62 19.60
C THR A 42 3.12 -6.68 19.64
N GLU A 43 2.80 -7.17 20.84
CA GLU A 43 1.76 -8.19 21.06
C GLU A 43 0.36 -7.72 20.60
N GLU A 44 0.09 -6.41 20.66
CA GLU A 44 -1.19 -5.83 20.26
C GLU A 44 -1.52 -6.05 18.77
N ILE A 45 -0.55 -6.48 17.96
CA ILE A 45 -0.79 -6.80 16.54
C ILE A 45 -1.82 -7.91 16.38
N GLU A 46 -1.88 -8.88 17.30
CA GLU A 46 -2.79 -10.03 17.20
C GLU A 46 -4.26 -9.60 17.30
N GLU A 47 -4.55 -8.62 18.17
CA GLU A 47 -5.89 -8.06 18.32
C GLU A 47 -6.24 -7.02 17.26
N ARG A 48 -5.24 -6.33 16.70
CA ARG A 48 -5.46 -5.16 15.83
C ARG A 48 -5.48 -5.51 14.34
N LYS A 49 -4.65 -6.45 13.89
CA LYS A 49 -4.47 -6.74 12.45
C LYS A 49 -5.74 -7.24 11.76
N ASN A 50 -6.73 -7.72 12.51
CA ASN A 50 -7.99 -8.26 11.99
C ASN A 50 -9.19 -7.32 12.17
N ARG A 51 -8.99 -6.09 12.67
CA ARG A 51 -10.07 -5.11 12.85
C ARG A 51 -10.53 -4.44 11.54
N ALA A 52 -9.83 -4.71 10.44
CA ALA A 52 -10.16 -4.22 9.10
C ALA A 52 -9.86 -5.31 8.05
N PRO A 53 -10.45 -5.22 6.84
CA PRO A 53 -10.04 -6.06 5.72
C PRO A 53 -8.54 -5.91 5.44
N LYS A 54 -7.90 -7.03 5.07
CA LYS A 54 -6.47 -7.07 4.73
C LYS A 54 -6.18 -6.29 3.46
N THR A 55 -4.97 -5.77 3.33
CA THR A 55 -4.48 -5.06 2.15
C THR A 55 -4.74 -5.85 0.86
N ALA A 56 -4.47 -7.16 0.88
CA ALA A 56 -4.70 -8.05 -0.25
C ALA A 56 -6.18 -8.16 -0.66
N TRP A 57 -7.12 -8.03 0.27
CA TRP A 57 -8.56 -8.02 -0.04
C TRP A 57 -8.97 -6.78 -0.83
N TYR A 58 -8.42 -5.61 -0.49
CA TYR A 58 -8.66 -4.39 -1.26
C TYR A 58 -8.12 -4.50 -2.69
N VAL A 59 -6.95 -5.13 -2.87
CA VAL A 59 -6.33 -5.34 -4.18
C VAL A 59 -7.10 -6.36 -5.01
N SER A 60 -7.64 -7.40 -4.38
CA SER A 60 -8.41 -8.44 -5.07
C SER A 60 -9.80 -7.98 -5.49
N ARG A 61 -10.41 -7.03 -4.74
CA ARG A 61 -11.68 -6.38 -5.09
C ARG A 61 -11.53 -5.34 -6.21
N ARG A 62 -10.89 -5.74 -7.31
CA ARG A 62 -10.69 -4.93 -8.50
C ARG A 62 -11.76 -5.21 -9.54
N GLU A 63 -12.11 -4.19 -10.32
CA GLU A 63 -12.85 -4.34 -11.56
C GLU A 63 -11.89 -4.11 -12.73
N VAL A 64 -11.86 -5.05 -13.67
CA VAL A 64 -11.01 -4.95 -14.85
C VAL A 64 -11.72 -4.09 -15.88
N ILE A 65 -11.02 -3.07 -16.38
CA ILE A 65 -11.53 -2.17 -17.43
C ILE A 65 -10.60 -2.21 -18.64
N ASP A 66 -11.16 -1.97 -19.82
CA ASP A 66 -10.36 -1.79 -21.03
C ASP A 66 -9.64 -0.44 -21.06
N TYR A 67 -8.77 -0.27 -22.05
CA TYR A 67 -7.98 0.95 -22.20
C TYR A 67 -8.83 2.18 -22.53
N ALA A 68 -9.90 2.03 -23.32
CA ALA A 68 -10.74 3.15 -23.73
C ALA A 68 -11.48 3.74 -22.51
N THR A 69 -12.03 2.87 -21.66
CA THR A 69 -12.65 3.20 -20.39
C THR A 69 -11.64 3.85 -19.45
N TYR A 70 -10.44 3.28 -19.31
CA TYR A 70 -9.35 3.88 -18.53
C TYR A 70 -8.99 5.28 -19.02
N ALA A 71 -8.79 5.46 -20.33
CA ALA A 71 -8.40 6.73 -20.93
C ALA A 71 -9.47 7.80 -20.71
N ARG A 72 -10.75 7.43 -20.84
CA ARG A 72 -11.89 8.28 -20.49
C ARG A 72 -11.88 8.68 -19.02
N TYR A 73 -11.79 7.71 -18.10
CA TYR A 73 -11.78 7.98 -16.65
C TYR A 73 -10.58 8.82 -16.19
N ARG A 74 -9.45 8.71 -16.88
CA ARG A 74 -8.24 9.49 -16.61
C ARG A 74 -8.15 10.81 -17.37
N GLY A 75 -9.17 11.17 -18.16
CA GLY A 75 -9.20 12.42 -18.93
C GLY A 75 -8.11 12.51 -19.99
N LYS A 76 -7.72 11.38 -20.60
CA LYS A 76 -6.66 11.30 -21.62
C LYS A 76 -7.15 11.49 -23.05
N LEU A 77 -8.47 11.55 -23.27
CA LEU A 77 -9.06 11.75 -24.59
C LEU A 77 -9.07 13.25 -24.92
N VAL A 78 -8.34 13.64 -25.95
CA VAL A 78 -8.44 15.00 -26.51
C VAL A 78 -9.59 14.98 -27.51
N MET A 79 -10.70 15.62 -27.16
CA MET A 79 -11.81 15.85 -28.09
C MET A 79 -11.63 17.26 -28.65
N ASN A 80 -11.25 17.34 -29.92
CA ASN A 80 -11.24 18.59 -30.68
C ASN A 80 -12.64 18.90 -31.20
#